data_AF-A0A355U656-F1
#
_entry.id   AF-A0A355U656-F1
#
_cell.length_a   1.000
_cell.length_b   1.000
_cell.length_c   1.000
_cell.angle_alpha   90.00
_cell.angle_beta   90.00
_cell.angle_gamma   90.00
#
_symmetry.space_group_name_H-M   'P 1'
#
loop_
_entity.id
_entity.type
_entity.pdbx_description
1 polymer ?
#
loop_
_entity_poly.entity_id
_entity_poly.type
_entity_poly.pdbx_seq_one_letter_code
_entity_poly.pdbx_strand_id
1 'polypeptide(L)'
;TNANLMRYRYLMVDQNYYEMHNVNSLTIPFISSHEVEAVDVSLTYLNLYPNTSSNKYRPVETKESTGNYSCTIDNNNHSMTFTHELNNEYGTSLHVSSFTLKVRLRHKDDYEFYEDLTIVQYPALYVRAEMNSRCTNPEKGITSNDNASNGYAFVNGNRLYRGDYWQQVYNFPSGGKQDSNYDPYMYIVTPSSLPAGSNLVIGDPREEKYTDFSEFNITTSDWWGNTTTTYWAAQAGSIYRGSNVRLAEYYPTRSSDDVKNMIAPSFRIASSYGVVQPISYNNAKKRCAAYQEDGYPAGRWRIPTRAEIYYMVMLKTYNR
;
A
#
# COMPACT_ATOMS: atom_id res chain seq x y z
N THR A 1 -48.48 31.67 33.88
CA THR A 1 -47.48 30.60 34.04
C THR A 1 -46.91 30.28 32.67
N ASN A 2 -45.78 30.88 32.32
CA ASN A 2 -45.05 30.54 31.11
C ASN A 2 -44.34 29.21 31.37
N ALA A 3 -44.95 28.10 30.96
CA ALA A 3 -44.29 26.82 30.91
C ALA A 3 -43.17 26.93 29.88
N ASN A 4 -41.93 27.00 30.37
CA ASN A 4 -40.74 26.93 29.54
C ASN A 4 -40.62 25.47 29.07
N LEU A 5 -41.33 25.14 27.99
CA LEU A 5 -41.17 23.87 27.29
C LEU A 5 -39.70 23.78 26.89
N MET A 6 -38.92 22.95 27.58
CA MET A 6 -37.57 22.63 27.18
C MET A 6 -37.65 22.10 25.75
N ARG A 7 -37.19 22.92 24.78
CA ARG A 7 -37.14 22.51 23.38
C ARG A 7 -36.10 21.41 23.29
N TYR A 8 -36.55 20.17 23.13
CA TYR A 8 -35.67 19.04 22.87
C TYR A 8 -35.04 19.24 21.48
N ARG A 9 -33.77 19.65 21.47
CA ARG A 9 -32.94 19.74 20.27
C ARG A 9 -32.10 18.48 20.18
N TYR A 10 -32.10 17.86 19.00
CA TYR A 10 -31.25 16.71 18.70
C TYR A 10 -30.92 16.70 17.21
N LEU A 11 -29.73 16.23 16.92
CA LEU A 11 -29.25 15.84 15.59
C LEU A 11 -28.41 14.59 15.81
N MET A 12 -28.70 13.53 15.06
CA MET A 12 -27.99 12.26 15.18
C MET A 12 -27.92 11.59 13.82
N VAL A 13 -26.80 10.94 13.56
CA VAL A 13 -26.58 9.99 12.46
C VAL A 13 -26.34 8.60 13.05
N ASP A 14 -26.58 7.55 12.29
CA ASP A 14 -26.39 6.17 12.77
C ASP A 14 -24.90 5.84 13.01
N GLN A 15 -24.04 6.32 12.10
CA GLN A 15 -22.59 6.22 12.21
C GLN A 15 -21.91 7.46 11.65
N ASN A 16 -20.71 7.75 12.17
CA ASN A 16 -19.93 8.93 11.79
C ASN A 16 -18.80 8.58 10.80
N TYR A 17 -18.69 7.31 10.41
CA TYR A 17 -17.70 6.80 9.47
C TYR A 17 -18.35 5.83 8.48
N TYR A 18 -18.09 6.01 7.19
CA TYR A 18 -18.61 5.16 6.11
C TYR A 18 -17.50 4.81 5.13
N GLU A 19 -17.55 3.59 4.59
CA GLU A 19 -16.69 3.17 3.47
C GLU A 19 -17.55 2.88 2.24
N MET A 20 -17.13 3.40 1.09
CA MET A 20 -17.77 3.20 -0.20
C MET A 20 -16.78 2.50 -1.12
N HIS A 21 -17.10 1.30 -1.60
CA HIS A 21 -16.24 0.57 -2.51
C HIS A 21 -16.82 0.57 -3.92
N ASN A 22 -16.12 1.22 -4.86
CA ASN A 22 -16.47 1.26 -6.27
C ASN A 22 -17.93 1.68 -6.54
N VAL A 23 -18.41 2.68 -5.80
CA VAL A 23 -19.75 3.27 -5.96
C VAL A 23 -19.63 4.79 -5.93
N ASN A 24 -20.47 5.48 -6.71
CA ASN A 24 -20.38 6.92 -6.91
C ASN A 24 -21.23 7.74 -5.93
N SER A 25 -22.15 7.08 -5.21
CA SER A 25 -23.07 7.78 -4.30
C SER A 25 -23.40 6.96 -3.07
N LEU A 26 -23.65 7.65 -1.97
CA LEU A 26 -24.09 7.11 -0.69
C LEU A 26 -25.13 8.06 -0.08
N THR A 27 -26.25 7.50 0.36
CA THR A 27 -27.27 8.23 1.13
C THR A 27 -27.20 7.81 2.58
N ILE A 28 -27.05 8.79 3.47
CA ILE A 28 -26.92 8.65 4.91
C ILE A 28 -28.19 9.22 5.56
N PRO A 29 -28.99 8.40 6.27
CA PRO A 29 -30.12 8.92 7.04
C PRO A 29 -29.61 9.65 8.29
N PHE A 30 -30.35 10.68 8.70
CA PHE A 30 -30.17 11.34 9.99
C PHE A 30 -31.51 11.50 10.69
N ILE A 31 -31.46 11.80 11.99
CA ILE A 31 -32.62 12.12 12.81
C ILE A 31 -32.37 13.51 13.38
N SER A 32 -33.29 14.44 13.15
CA SER A 32 -33.13 15.83 13.60
C SER A 32 -34.46 16.45 13.97
N SER A 33 -34.45 17.35 14.95
CA SER A 33 -35.63 18.13 15.32
C SER A 33 -35.78 19.43 14.53
N HIS A 34 -34.78 19.85 13.75
CA HIS A 34 -34.76 21.10 13.00
C HIS A 34 -34.19 20.91 11.58
N GLU A 35 -34.28 21.94 10.74
CA GLU A 35 -33.63 21.86 9.44
C GLU A 35 -32.11 21.79 9.58
N VAL A 36 -31.52 20.85 8.85
CA VAL A 36 -30.08 20.58 8.79
C VAL A 36 -29.50 21.16 7.50
N GLU A 37 -28.25 21.58 7.57
CA GLU A 37 -27.39 21.90 6.43
C GLU A 37 -26.05 21.15 6.52
N ALA A 38 -25.42 20.92 5.37
CA ALA A 38 -24.06 20.41 5.28
C ALA A 38 -23.08 21.59 5.14
N VAL A 39 -22.10 21.66 6.02
CA VAL A 39 -21.05 22.68 6.03
C VAL A 39 -19.67 22.03 6.13
N ASP A 40 -18.62 22.84 5.94
CA ASP A 40 -17.22 22.40 6.01
C ASP A 40 -16.91 21.18 5.11
N VAL A 41 -17.60 21.09 3.97
CA VAL A 41 -17.50 19.97 3.04
C VAL A 41 -16.15 20.01 2.32
N SER A 42 -15.30 19.03 2.60
CA SER A 42 -13.97 18.91 1.99
C SER A 42 -13.72 17.47 1.56
N LEU A 43 -13.43 17.26 0.28
CA LEU A 43 -12.99 15.98 -0.27
C LEU A 43 -11.49 16.05 -0.54
N THR A 44 -10.72 15.12 0.03
CA THR A 44 -9.27 15.03 -0.19
C THR A 44 -8.88 13.66 -0.72
N TYR A 45 -7.77 13.61 -1.44
CA TYR A 45 -7.16 12.36 -1.90
C TYR A 45 -5.65 12.45 -1.82
N LEU A 46 -5.00 11.30 -1.77
CA LEU A 46 -3.54 11.24 -1.80
C LEU A 46 -3.06 11.30 -3.25
N ASN A 47 -2.50 12.43 -3.69
CA ASN A 47 -1.86 12.54 -4.99
C ASN A 47 -0.53 11.78 -4.95
N LEU A 48 -0.47 10.61 -5.60
CA LEU A 48 0.70 9.74 -5.64
C LEU A 48 1.82 10.26 -6.56
N TYR A 49 1.53 11.25 -7.41
CA TYR A 49 2.49 11.83 -8.35
C TYR A 49 2.35 13.36 -8.42
N PRO A 50 2.70 14.09 -7.34
CA PRO A 50 2.59 15.54 -7.36
C PRO A 50 3.66 16.13 -8.29
N ASN A 51 3.21 16.86 -9.31
CA ASN A 51 4.06 17.50 -10.31
C ASN A 51 4.68 18.81 -9.77
N THR A 52 5.47 18.73 -8.68
CA THR A 52 6.22 19.86 -8.14
C THR A 52 7.68 19.52 -7.95
N SER A 53 8.54 20.51 -8.22
CA SER A 53 10.01 20.39 -8.11
C SER A 53 10.51 20.05 -6.70
N SER A 54 9.69 20.27 -5.67
CA SER A 54 9.99 20.01 -4.25
C SER A 54 9.49 18.65 -3.74
N ASN A 55 8.52 17.98 -4.40
CA ASN A 55 7.86 16.77 -3.89
C ASN A 55 7.93 15.57 -4.85
N LYS A 56 8.96 15.49 -5.69
CA LYS A 56 9.07 14.56 -6.84
C LYS A 56 8.82 13.06 -6.53
N TYR A 57 8.82 12.63 -5.26
CA TYR A 57 8.61 11.24 -4.83
C TYR A 57 7.77 11.10 -3.55
N ARG A 58 6.95 12.10 -3.23
CA ARG A 58 6.12 12.07 -2.02
C ARG A 58 4.66 12.16 -2.38
N PRO A 59 3.85 11.17 -2.01
CA PRO A 59 2.41 11.33 -2.02
C PRO A 59 1.99 12.54 -1.17
N VAL A 60 1.13 13.40 -1.71
CA VAL A 60 0.66 14.63 -1.05
C VAL A 60 -0.86 14.64 -0.97
N GLU A 61 -1.40 14.90 0.23
CA GLU A 61 -2.84 15.11 0.38
C GLU A 61 -3.26 16.37 -0.41
N THR A 62 -4.18 16.17 -1.35
CA THR A 62 -4.67 17.18 -2.29
C THR A 62 -6.18 17.29 -2.14
N LYS A 63 -6.71 18.51 -2.26
CA LYS A 63 -8.15 18.75 -2.29
C LYS A 63 -8.71 18.47 -3.68
N GLU A 64 -9.82 17.74 -3.73
CA GLU A 64 -10.58 17.55 -4.95
C GLU A 64 -11.33 18.85 -5.31
N SER A 65 -11.58 19.06 -6.61
CA SER A 65 -12.31 20.25 -7.07
C SER A 65 -13.77 20.17 -6.64
N THR A 66 -14.32 21.26 -6.09
CA THR A 66 -15.70 21.32 -5.61
C THR A 66 -16.76 21.09 -6.69
N GLY A 67 -16.40 21.19 -7.97
CA GLY A 67 -17.29 20.84 -9.09
C GLY A 67 -17.40 19.34 -9.37
N ASN A 68 -16.54 18.51 -8.77
CA ASN A 68 -16.48 17.07 -9.03
C ASN A 68 -17.29 16.25 -8.03
N TYR A 69 -17.72 16.85 -6.91
CA TYR A 69 -18.48 16.17 -5.88
C TYR A 69 -19.58 17.06 -5.30
N SER A 70 -20.60 16.46 -4.71
CA SER A 70 -21.69 17.17 -4.06
C SER A 70 -22.14 16.48 -2.77
N CYS A 71 -22.58 17.29 -1.82
CA CYS A 71 -23.28 16.84 -0.62
C CYS A 71 -24.62 17.58 -0.54
N THR A 72 -25.72 16.85 -0.59
CA THR A 72 -27.07 17.44 -0.64
C THR A 72 -27.89 16.95 0.54
N ILE A 73 -28.57 17.88 1.23
CA ILE A 73 -29.47 17.59 2.34
C ILE A 73 -30.92 17.60 1.86
N ASP A 74 -31.63 16.52 2.12
CA ASP A 74 -33.09 16.45 2.03
C ASP A 74 -33.66 16.46 3.45
N ASN A 75 -34.20 17.61 3.86
CA ASN A 75 -34.80 17.79 5.17
C ASN A 75 -36.18 17.13 5.30
N ASN A 76 -36.87 16.83 4.19
CA ASN A 76 -38.18 16.17 4.23
C ASN A 76 -38.02 14.67 4.49
N ASN A 77 -36.99 14.07 3.87
CA ASN A 77 -36.67 12.66 4.03
C ASN A 77 -35.58 12.40 5.10
N HIS A 78 -35.10 13.45 5.77
CA HIS A 78 -34.01 13.41 6.75
C HIS A 78 -32.80 12.59 6.28
N SER A 79 -32.27 12.96 5.11
CA SER A 79 -31.11 12.27 4.54
C SER A 79 -30.09 13.22 3.93
N MET A 80 -28.84 12.80 3.96
CA MET A 80 -27.74 13.43 3.25
C MET A 80 -27.28 12.50 2.13
N THR A 81 -27.12 13.03 0.91
CA THR A 81 -26.55 12.27 -0.20
C THR A 81 -25.21 12.87 -0.59
N PHE A 82 -24.17 12.04 -0.52
CA PHE A 82 -22.86 12.33 -1.10
C PHE A 82 -22.78 11.69 -2.48
N THR A 83 -22.28 12.46 -3.46
CA THR A 83 -22.01 11.99 -4.82
C THR A 83 -20.64 12.46 -5.27
N HIS A 84 -19.85 11.54 -5.81
CA HIS A 84 -18.56 11.78 -6.45
C HIS A 84 -18.32 10.67 -7.47
N GLU A 85 -18.23 11.04 -8.75
CA GLU A 85 -18.06 10.10 -9.86
C GLU A 85 -16.62 9.58 -9.91
N LEU A 86 -16.44 8.27 -9.75
CA LEU A 86 -15.12 7.64 -9.87
C LEU A 86 -14.80 7.35 -11.33
N ASN A 87 -13.65 7.87 -11.81
CA ASN A 87 -13.12 7.41 -13.09
C ASN A 87 -12.36 6.09 -12.88
N ASN A 88 -13.01 4.98 -13.23
CA ASN A 88 -12.43 3.63 -13.20
C ASN A 88 -12.00 3.15 -14.60
N GLU A 89 -11.98 4.02 -15.60
CA GLU A 89 -11.66 3.65 -16.97
C GLU A 89 -10.15 3.53 -17.20
N TYR A 90 -9.75 2.33 -17.59
CA TYR A 90 -8.37 2.01 -17.95
C TYR A 90 -8.04 2.58 -19.34
N GLY A 91 -7.70 3.88 -19.43
CA GLY A 91 -7.41 4.50 -20.73
C GLY A 91 -6.90 5.95 -20.72
N THR A 92 -7.40 6.79 -19.81
CA THR A 92 -7.16 8.24 -19.87
C THR A 92 -6.66 8.81 -18.55
N SER A 93 -7.48 8.74 -17.49
CA SER A 93 -7.18 9.25 -16.15
C SER A 93 -7.86 8.36 -15.11
N LEU A 94 -7.11 7.39 -14.57
CA LEU A 94 -7.67 6.43 -13.62
C LEU A 94 -7.57 6.97 -12.19
N HIS A 95 -8.69 6.99 -11.46
CA HIS A 95 -8.66 7.23 -10.02
C HIS A 95 -8.03 6.02 -9.32
N VAL A 96 -6.88 6.23 -8.68
CA VAL A 96 -6.09 5.17 -8.01
C VAL A 96 -5.85 5.44 -6.53
N SER A 97 -6.40 6.51 -5.99
CA SER A 97 -6.30 6.87 -4.59
C SER A 97 -7.68 6.87 -3.96
N SER A 98 -7.76 6.54 -2.67
CA SER A 98 -9.00 6.73 -1.92
C SER A 98 -9.28 8.22 -1.72
N PHE A 99 -10.55 8.58 -1.79
CA PHE A 99 -11.04 9.93 -1.49
C PHE A 99 -11.65 9.94 -0.09
N THR A 100 -11.30 10.91 0.74
CA THR A 100 -11.82 11.09 2.09
C THR A 100 -12.64 12.38 2.13
N LEU A 101 -13.96 12.24 2.26
CA LEU A 101 -14.86 13.35 2.53
C LEU A 101 -14.88 13.59 4.04
N LYS A 102 -14.70 14.84 4.45
CA LYS A 102 -15.10 15.33 5.77
C LYS A 102 -16.23 16.34 5.57
N VAL A 103 -17.30 16.18 6.34
CA VAL A 103 -18.47 17.07 6.29
C VAL A 103 -19.09 17.16 7.67
N ARG A 104 -19.56 18.36 8.01
CA ARG A 104 -20.33 18.62 9.21
C ARG A 104 -21.79 18.81 8.86
N LEU A 105 -22.67 18.03 9.46
CA LEU A 105 -24.10 18.30 9.48
C LEU A 105 -24.41 19.17 10.68
N ARG A 106 -25.18 20.24 10.53
CA ARG A 106 -25.61 21.08 11.67
C ARG A 106 -27.01 21.62 11.48
N HIS A 107 -27.69 22.00 12.55
CA HIS A 107 -28.93 22.77 12.42
C HIS A 107 -28.65 24.16 11.83
N LYS A 108 -29.57 24.65 10.98
CA LYS A 108 -29.47 25.99 10.37
C LYS A 108 -29.70 27.14 11.35
N ASP A 109 -30.49 26.89 12.39
CA ASP A 109 -30.90 27.91 13.35
C ASP A 109 -30.10 27.90 14.67
N ASP A 110 -29.32 26.84 14.90
CA ASP A 110 -28.53 26.65 16.13
C ASP A 110 -27.29 25.79 15.88
N TYR A 111 -26.13 26.45 15.78
CA TYR A 111 -24.89 25.81 15.35
C TYR A 111 -24.22 24.93 16.42
N GLU A 112 -24.75 24.88 17.65
CA GLU A 112 -24.24 23.99 18.71
C GLU A 112 -24.62 22.52 18.49
N PHE A 113 -25.63 22.26 17.66
CA PHE A 113 -26.07 20.90 17.33
C PHE A 113 -25.51 20.49 15.97
N TYR A 114 -24.47 19.67 16.01
CA TYR A 114 -23.78 19.19 14.82
C TYR A 114 -23.31 17.75 14.96
N GLU A 115 -23.11 17.09 13.83
CA GLU A 115 -22.49 15.78 13.69
C GLU A 115 -21.40 15.85 12.62
N ASP A 116 -20.20 15.36 12.96
CA ASP A 116 -19.07 15.30 12.04
C ASP A 116 -19.00 13.91 11.40
N LEU A 117 -19.01 13.88 10.07
CA LEU A 117 -18.99 12.67 9.26
C LEU A 117 -17.69 12.55 8.47
N THR A 118 -17.18 11.32 8.39
CA THR A 118 -16.08 10.94 7.49
C THR A 118 -16.56 9.84 6.54
N ILE A 119 -16.37 10.04 5.23
CA ILE A 119 -16.68 9.03 4.21
C ILE A 119 -15.41 8.73 3.42
N VAL A 120 -15.00 7.48 3.34
CA VAL A 120 -13.85 7.05 2.53
C VAL A 120 -14.37 6.29 1.31
N GLN A 121 -14.12 6.84 0.13
CA GLN A 121 -14.49 6.26 -1.15
C GLN A 121 -13.28 5.64 -1.83
N TYR A 122 -13.35 4.34 -2.07
CA TYR A 122 -12.32 3.56 -2.75
C TYR A 122 -12.70 3.33 -4.22
N PRO A 123 -11.85 3.73 -5.18
CA PRO A 123 -12.00 3.33 -6.57
C PRO A 123 -11.93 1.82 -6.75
N ALA A 124 -12.28 1.35 -7.95
CA ALA A 124 -12.24 -0.05 -8.32
C ALA A 124 -10.81 -0.65 -8.33
N LEU A 125 -9.82 0.24 -8.22
CA LEU A 125 -8.43 -0.03 -7.98
C LEU A 125 -7.90 1.10 -7.12
N TYR A 126 -7.28 0.77 -6.00
CA TYR A 126 -6.67 1.80 -5.17
C TYR A 126 -5.28 1.39 -4.68
N VAL A 127 -4.44 2.40 -4.50
CA VAL A 127 -3.07 2.31 -4.04
C VAL A 127 -2.96 3.12 -2.76
N ARG A 128 -2.46 2.48 -1.71
CA ARG A 128 -2.07 3.16 -0.46
C ARG A 128 -0.56 3.28 -0.44
N ALA A 129 -0.07 4.43 0.02
CA ALA A 129 1.35 4.64 0.22
C ALA A 129 1.63 4.71 1.73
N GLU A 130 2.53 3.86 2.21
CA GLU A 130 2.99 3.83 3.59
C GLU A 130 4.46 4.23 3.63
N MET A 131 4.77 5.34 4.29
CA MET A 131 6.16 5.78 4.45
C MET A 131 6.89 4.81 5.35
N ASN A 132 8.08 4.38 4.93
CA ASN A 132 8.96 3.59 5.76
C ASN A 132 9.30 4.32 7.07
N SER A 133 9.13 3.66 8.23
CA SER A 133 9.22 4.33 9.54
C SER A 133 10.60 4.89 9.89
N ARG A 134 11.68 4.46 9.21
CA ARG A 134 13.03 5.04 9.36
C ARG A 134 13.42 6.04 8.28
N CYS A 135 12.47 6.54 7.49
CA CYS A 135 12.73 7.67 6.62
C CYS A 135 12.94 8.96 7.45
N THR A 136 14.20 9.28 7.76
CA THR A 136 14.58 10.49 8.49
C THR A 136 14.67 11.74 7.60
N ASN A 137 14.69 11.56 6.27
CA ASN A 137 14.72 12.66 5.31
C ASN A 137 14.08 12.27 3.97
N PRO A 138 12.73 12.36 3.84
CA PRO A 138 12.06 11.97 2.61
C PRO A 138 12.27 12.97 1.46
N GLU A 139 13.03 14.06 1.66
CA GLU A 139 13.12 15.26 0.78
C GLU A 139 14.44 15.31 0.01
N LYS A 140 15.54 14.87 0.64
CA LYS A 140 16.88 14.94 0.05
C LYS A 140 17.43 13.59 -0.41
N GLY A 141 16.65 12.52 -0.25
CA GLY A 141 17.23 11.19 -0.20
C GLY A 141 18.21 11.07 0.98
N ILE A 142 18.72 9.88 1.21
CA ILE A 142 19.56 9.58 2.37
C ILE A 142 20.94 10.21 2.15
N THR A 143 21.21 11.31 2.84
CA THR A 143 22.52 11.97 2.83
C THR A 143 23.44 11.29 3.84
N SER A 144 24.25 10.35 3.34
CA SER A 144 25.50 9.82 3.93
C SER A 144 25.45 9.14 5.32
N ASN A 145 26.01 7.93 5.35
CA ASN A 145 26.62 7.21 6.49
C ASN A 145 25.82 6.83 7.73
N ASP A 146 24.55 7.19 7.89
CA ASP A 146 23.75 6.62 8.98
C ASP A 146 23.34 5.19 8.66
N ASN A 147 23.57 4.19 9.50
CA ASN A 147 23.05 2.82 9.30
C ASN A 147 21.50 2.72 9.25
N ALA A 148 20.79 3.84 9.49
CA ALA A 148 19.38 4.04 9.14
C ALA A 148 19.14 4.20 7.62
N SER A 149 20.21 4.16 6.82
CA SER A 149 20.27 4.44 5.37
C SER A 149 19.58 3.41 4.46
N ASN A 150 19.03 2.34 5.03
CA ASN A 150 18.32 1.29 4.29
C ASN A 150 16.85 1.20 4.68
N GLY A 151 16.29 2.17 5.40
CA GLY A 151 14.88 2.20 5.82
C GLY A 151 14.35 0.86 6.28
N TYR A 152 14.92 0.32 7.37
CA TYR A 152 14.57 -1.00 7.91
C TYR A 152 14.48 -2.15 6.89
N ALA A 153 15.13 -2.04 5.73
CA ALA A 153 15.26 -3.11 4.76
C ALA A 153 16.46 -3.97 5.13
N PHE A 154 16.22 -5.27 5.23
CA PHE A 154 17.25 -6.26 5.53
C PHE A 154 17.04 -7.49 4.64
N VAL A 155 18.12 -8.19 4.32
CA VAL A 155 18.06 -9.50 3.68
C VAL A 155 18.77 -10.48 4.59
N ASN A 156 18.00 -11.42 5.14
CA ASN A 156 18.48 -12.45 6.06
C ASN A 156 19.23 -13.59 5.32
N GLY A 157 20.29 -13.21 4.59
CA GLY A 157 21.15 -14.13 3.83
C GLY A 157 22.45 -14.46 4.57
N ASN A 158 23.02 -15.62 4.26
CA ASN A 158 24.30 -16.05 4.83
C ASN A 158 25.51 -15.51 4.03
N ARG A 159 26.20 -14.50 4.58
CA ARG A 159 27.26 -13.71 3.92
C ARG A 159 28.59 -14.45 3.66
N LEU A 160 28.71 -15.73 4.00
CA LEU A 160 29.98 -16.45 4.02
C LEU A 160 30.66 -16.61 2.65
N TYR A 161 29.98 -16.30 1.54
CA TYR A 161 30.57 -16.41 0.20
C TYR A 161 30.93 -15.06 -0.42
N ARG A 162 32.21 -14.89 -0.79
CA ARG A 162 32.71 -13.75 -1.56
C ARG A 162 32.18 -13.84 -3.00
N GLY A 163 31.24 -12.96 -3.37
CA GLY A 163 30.84 -12.77 -4.77
C GLY A 163 29.33 -12.76 -5.04
N ASP A 164 28.49 -13.13 -4.08
CA ASP A 164 27.04 -13.14 -4.24
C ASP A 164 26.40 -11.84 -3.74
N TYR A 165 26.02 -10.96 -4.68
CA TYR A 165 25.45 -9.64 -4.38
C TYR A 165 24.00 -9.67 -3.87
N TRP A 166 23.34 -10.82 -3.88
CA TRP A 166 21.90 -10.93 -3.63
C TRP A 166 21.47 -10.62 -2.19
N GLN A 167 22.38 -10.72 -1.23
CA GLN A 167 22.14 -10.43 0.19
C GLN A 167 22.42 -8.97 0.55
N GLN A 168 23.07 -8.23 -0.35
CA GLN A 168 23.51 -6.88 -0.07
C GLN A 168 22.34 -5.92 -0.24
N VAL A 169 21.99 -5.23 0.83
CA VAL A 169 21.16 -4.02 0.73
C VAL A 169 22.13 -2.87 0.50
N TYR A 170 22.08 -2.29 -0.69
CA TYR A 170 22.97 -1.21 -1.05
C TYR A 170 22.34 0.11 -0.65
N ASN A 171 23.11 0.93 0.07
CA ASN A 171 22.78 2.34 0.25
C ASN A 171 22.75 2.99 -1.13
N PHE A 172 21.64 3.58 -1.53
CA PHE A 172 21.59 4.45 -2.69
C PHE A 172 22.08 5.85 -2.25
N PRO A 173 23.23 6.39 -2.73
CA PRO A 173 23.80 6.24 -4.08
C PRO A 173 25.24 5.67 -4.09
N SER A 174 25.52 4.56 -3.39
CA SER A 174 26.83 3.91 -3.49
C SER A 174 26.95 3.18 -4.84
N GLY A 175 27.56 3.84 -5.82
CA GLY A 175 27.81 3.26 -7.15
C GLY A 175 28.00 4.23 -8.31
N GLY A 176 28.06 5.55 -8.07
CA GLY A 176 28.30 6.54 -9.13
C GLY A 176 27.15 6.74 -10.12
N LYS A 177 25.97 6.16 -9.86
CA LYS A 177 24.76 6.41 -10.64
C LYS A 177 23.90 7.46 -9.93
N GLN A 178 23.78 8.63 -10.56
CA GLN A 178 22.97 9.77 -10.11
C GLN A 178 21.47 9.59 -10.40
N ASP A 179 20.93 8.36 -10.34
CA ASP A 179 19.51 8.17 -10.63
C ASP A 179 18.65 8.70 -9.48
N SER A 180 17.73 9.61 -9.78
CA SER A 180 17.06 10.42 -8.77
C SER A 180 15.91 9.76 -7.98
N ASN A 181 15.74 8.43 -8.02
CA ASN A 181 14.57 7.77 -7.42
C ASN A 181 14.82 7.37 -5.96
N TYR A 182 14.37 8.20 -5.01
CA TYR A 182 14.55 8.02 -3.56
C TYR A 182 13.24 7.69 -2.84
N ASP A 183 12.35 6.94 -3.47
CA ASP A 183 11.01 6.71 -2.94
C ASP A 183 11.02 5.87 -1.64
N PRO A 184 10.70 6.48 -0.48
CA PRO A 184 10.69 5.80 0.80
C PRO A 184 9.35 5.11 1.09
N TYR A 185 8.38 5.16 0.18
CA TYR A 185 7.06 4.59 0.39
C TYR A 185 7.03 3.13 -0.08
N MET A 186 6.41 2.28 0.75
CA MET A 186 5.88 1.01 0.30
C MET A 186 4.46 1.25 -0.23
N TYR A 187 4.15 0.66 -1.38
CA TYR A 187 2.84 0.81 -1.99
C TYR A 187 2.03 -0.47 -1.82
N ILE A 188 0.78 -0.34 -1.39
CA ILE A 188 -0.16 -1.45 -1.31
C ILE A 188 -1.17 -1.25 -2.42
N VAL A 189 -1.16 -2.17 -3.39
CA VAL A 189 -2.06 -2.16 -4.53
C VAL A 189 -3.20 -3.13 -4.25
N THR A 190 -4.44 -2.66 -4.36
CA THR A 190 -5.63 -3.49 -4.19
C THR A 190 -6.52 -3.37 -5.44
N PRO A 191 -6.50 -4.37 -6.33
CA PRO A 191 -7.49 -4.49 -7.40
C PRO A 191 -8.81 -5.02 -6.84
N SER A 192 -9.88 -4.22 -6.85
CA SER A 192 -11.24 -4.68 -6.52
C SER A 192 -12.07 -4.99 -7.78
N SER A 193 -11.63 -4.49 -8.95
CA SER A 193 -12.12 -4.88 -10.27
C SER A 193 -10.98 -4.92 -11.29
N LEU A 194 -11.22 -5.60 -12.41
CA LEU A 194 -10.27 -5.71 -13.51
C LEU A 194 -10.81 -5.04 -14.78
N PRO A 195 -9.93 -4.58 -15.70
CA PRO A 195 -10.36 -3.98 -16.95
C PRO A 195 -11.29 -4.91 -17.74
N ALA A 196 -12.39 -4.37 -18.25
CA ALA A 196 -13.31 -5.12 -19.08
C ALA A 196 -12.59 -5.73 -20.30
N GLY A 197 -12.86 -7.01 -20.57
CA GLY A 197 -12.20 -7.74 -21.67
C GLY A 197 -10.73 -8.10 -21.42
N SER A 198 -10.16 -7.77 -20.27
CA SER A 198 -8.84 -8.27 -19.89
C SER A 198 -8.89 -9.77 -19.57
N ASN A 199 -7.77 -10.46 -19.76
CA ASN A 199 -7.59 -11.85 -19.37
C ASN A 199 -7.00 -11.99 -17.96
N LEU A 200 -6.94 -10.89 -17.21
CA LEU A 200 -6.42 -10.86 -15.85
C LEU A 200 -7.39 -11.59 -14.91
N VAL A 201 -6.86 -12.22 -13.88
CA VAL A 201 -7.65 -12.87 -12.83
C VAL A 201 -7.10 -12.52 -11.45
N ILE A 202 -7.99 -12.35 -10.48
CA ILE A 202 -7.61 -12.15 -9.08
C ILE A 202 -7.47 -13.53 -8.42
N GLY A 203 -6.34 -13.80 -7.76
CA GLY A 203 -6.08 -15.07 -7.08
C GLY A 203 -4.73 -15.08 -6.35
N ASP A 204 -4.40 -16.15 -5.63
CA ASP A 204 -3.07 -16.27 -4.99
C ASP A 204 -2.06 -16.91 -5.97
N PRO A 205 -1.09 -16.16 -6.50
CA PRO A 205 -0.14 -16.69 -7.49
C PRO A 205 1.01 -17.47 -6.86
N ARG A 206 0.94 -17.78 -5.57
CA ARG A 206 1.98 -18.56 -4.89
C ARG A 206 1.86 -20.05 -5.19
N GLU A 207 2.96 -20.76 -5.02
CA GLU A 207 2.94 -22.22 -4.92
C GLU A 207 2.04 -22.67 -3.76
N GLU A 208 1.38 -23.82 -3.90
CA GLU A 208 0.53 -24.40 -2.84
C GLU A 208 1.36 -25.01 -1.70
N LYS A 209 2.59 -25.43 -2.02
CA LYS A 209 3.53 -26.03 -1.06
C LYS A 209 4.67 -25.08 -0.78
N TYR A 210 5.06 -25.03 0.48
CA TYR A 210 6.26 -24.31 0.86
C TYR A 210 7.51 -25.04 0.34
N THR A 211 8.57 -24.27 0.13
CA THR A 211 9.94 -24.74 -0.05
C THR A 211 10.83 -24.04 0.96
N ASP A 212 11.89 -24.71 1.38
CA ASP A 212 12.95 -24.14 2.21
C ASP A 212 14.13 -23.65 1.37
N PHE A 213 14.03 -23.72 0.03
CA PHE A 213 15.09 -23.33 -0.89
C PHE A 213 16.42 -24.04 -0.66
N SER A 214 16.39 -25.25 -0.08
CA SER A 214 17.57 -26.08 0.18
C SER A 214 18.36 -26.44 -1.08
N GLU A 215 17.76 -26.39 -2.27
CA GLU A 215 18.46 -26.53 -3.55
C GLU A 215 19.53 -25.43 -3.77
N PHE A 216 19.44 -24.34 -3.01
CA PHE A 216 20.41 -23.25 -3.02
C PHE A 216 21.48 -23.37 -1.94
N ASN A 217 21.45 -24.41 -1.10
CA ASN A 217 22.53 -24.72 -0.17
C ASN A 217 23.78 -25.16 -0.94
N ILE A 218 24.94 -24.78 -0.42
CA ILE A 218 26.23 -25.14 -1.01
C ILE A 218 26.91 -26.13 -0.09
N THR A 219 27.26 -27.30 -0.59
CA THR A 219 28.06 -28.29 0.15
C THR A 219 29.45 -28.37 -0.47
N THR A 220 30.47 -28.06 0.32
CA THR A 220 31.88 -28.17 -0.09
C THR A 220 32.54 -29.30 0.67
N SER A 221 33.35 -30.11 -0.02
CA SER A 221 34.22 -31.11 0.59
C SER A 221 35.65 -30.58 0.70
N ASP A 222 36.28 -30.76 1.86
CA ASP A 222 37.72 -30.54 1.99
C ASP A 222 38.53 -31.74 1.44
N TRP A 223 39.86 -31.61 1.43
CA TRP A 223 40.79 -32.63 0.93
C TRP A 223 40.72 -33.96 1.72
N TRP A 224 40.20 -33.95 2.95
CA TRP A 224 40.04 -35.13 3.80
C TRP A 224 38.65 -35.77 3.69
N GLY A 225 37.80 -35.24 2.80
CA GLY A 225 36.45 -35.74 2.59
C GLY A 225 35.41 -35.21 3.60
N ASN A 226 35.76 -34.24 4.45
CA ASN A 226 34.77 -33.63 5.33
C ASN A 226 33.89 -32.68 4.53
N THR A 227 32.58 -32.87 4.61
CA THR A 227 31.59 -32.02 3.95
C THR A 227 31.09 -30.94 4.88
N THR A 228 31.14 -29.68 4.43
CA THR A 228 30.51 -28.54 5.10
C THR A 228 29.38 -27.99 4.23
N THR A 229 28.17 -27.94 4.78
CA THR A 229 27.02 -27.33 4.11
C THR A 229 26.79 -25.91 4.61
N THR A 230 26.90 -24.95 3.70
CA THR A 230 26.51 -23.56 3.90
C THR A 230 25.07 -23.37 3.43
N TYR A 231 24.20 -22.99 4.36
CA TYR A 231 22.80 -22.73 4.10
C TYR A 231 22.60 -21.34 3.48
N TRP A 232 21.64 -21.21 2.56
CA TRP A 232 21.37 -19.93 1.89
C TRP A 232 20.76 -18.88 2.84
N ALA A 233 19.90 -19.30 3.77
CA ALA A 233 19.27 -18.45 4.79
C ALA A 233 20.09 -18.41 6.08
N ALA A 234 20.25 -17.22 6.65
CA ALA A 234 20.89 -17.07 7.94
C ALA A 234 19.96 -17.51 9.10
N GLN A 235 20.58 -17.98 10.17
CA GLN A 235 19.88 -18.30 11.41
C GLN A 235 19.55 -17.02 12.18
N ALA A 236 18.33 -16.93 12.71
CA ALA A 236 17.87 -15.84 13.57
C ALA A 236 17.22 -16.40 14.83
N GLY A 237 17.29 -15.66 15.94
CA GLY A 237 16.65 -16.06 17.19
C GLY A 237 15.14 -16.19 17.03
N SER A 238 14.56 -17.34 17.41
CA SER A 238 13.11 -17.51 17.46
C SER A 238 12.53 -16.95 18.75
N ILE A 239 11.48 -16.13 18.63
CA ILE A 239 10.70 -15.64 19.78
C ILE A 239 9.98 -16.80 20.51
N TYR A 240 9.57 -17.85 19.80
CA TYR A 240 8.74 -18.92 20.34
C TYR A 240 9.50 -20.21 20.67
N ARG A 241 10.63 -20.48 20.01
CA ARG A 241 11.33 -21.78 20.11
C ARG A 241 12.58 -21.77 21.00
N GLY A 242 12.94 -20.63 21.60
CA GLY A 242 14.12 -20.51 22.47
C GLY A 242 15.45 -20.88 21.81
N SER A 243 15.48 -20.97 20.48
CA SER A 243 16.60 -21.44 19.67
C SER A 243 16.65 -20.69 18.35
N ASN A 244 17.83 -20.69 17.72
CA ASN A 244 18.01 -20.08 16.41
C ASN A 244 17.33 -20.92 15.33
N VAL A 245 16.50 -20.29 14.49
CA VAL A 245 15.78 -20.91 13.38
C VAL A 245 16.19 -20.29 12.05
N ARG A 246 15.99 -21.04 10.97
CA ARG A 246 16.12 -20.53 9.60
C ARG A 246 14.73 -20.38 8.98
N LEU A 247 14.65 -19.61 7.90
CA LEU A 247 13.45 -19.64 7.06
C LEU A 247 13.25 -21.07 6.54
N ALA A 248 12.21 -21.73 7.02
CA ALA A 248 11.89 -23.11 6.67
C ALA A 248 10.72 -23.21 5.67
N GLU A 249 9.85 -22.20 5.66
CA GLU A 249 8.64 -22.18 4.85
C GLU A 249 8.60 -20.91 4.01
N TYR A 250 8.77 -21.06 2.71
CA TYR A 250 8.60 -19.99 1.74
C TYR A 250 7.71 -20.45 0.59
N TYR A 251 6.75 -19.62 0.22
CA TYR A 251 5.82 -19.88 -0.87
C TYR A 251 6.19 -18.96 -2.05
N PRO A 252 7.07 -19.40 -2.97
CA PRO A 252 7.47 -18.60 -4.11
C PRO A 252 6.29 -18.34 -5.03
N THR A 253 6.44 -17.35 -5.91
CA THR A 253 5.53 -17.17 -7.05
C THR A 253 5.62 -18.39 -7.95
N ARG A 254 4.45 -18.92 -8.29
CA ARG A 254 4.30 -20.03 -9.20
C ARG A 254 4.69 -19.62 -10.61
N SER A 255 5.36 -20.51 -11.34
CA SER A 255 5.92 -20.23 -12.68
C SER A 255 5.11 -20.85 -13.82
N SER A 256 4.05 -21.60 -13.52
CA SER A 256 3.21 -22.27 -14.50
C SER A 256 2.26 -21.32 -15.22
N ASP A 257 1.79 -21.74 -16.40
CA ASP A 257 1.00 -20.91 -17.31
C ASP A 257 -0.39 -20.52 -16.76
N ASP A 258 -0.93 -21.24 -15.79
CA ASP A 258 -2.21 -20.97 -15.13
C ASP A 258 -2.21 -19.68 -14.29
N VAL A 259 -1.05 -19.27 -13.77
CA VAL A 259 -0.91 -18.04 -12.95
C VAL A 259 -0.32 -16.85 -13.71
N LYS A 260 -0.01 -17.00 -15.01
CA LYS A 260 0.67 -15.95 -15.78
C LYS A 260 -0.12 -14.64 -15.86
N ASN A 261 -1.44 -14.74 -15.76
CA ASN A 261 -2.40 -13.63 -15.78
C ASN A 261 -2.98 -13.31 -14.38
N MET A 262 -2.45 -13.95 -13.32
CA MET A 262 -2.98 -13.83 -11.97
C MET A 262 -2.34 -12.68 -11.21
N ILE A 263 -3.17 -11.89 -10.56
CA ILE A 263 -2.80 -10.78 -9.68
C ILE A 263 -3.31 -11.09 -8.28
N ALA A 264 -2.48 -10.88 -7.26
CA ALA A 264 -2.93 -11.03 -5.88
C ALA A 264 -4.08 -10.04 -5.54
N PRO A 265 -5.07 -10.44 -4.72
CA PRO A 265 -6.15 -9.55 -4.27
C PRO A 265 -5.66 -8.26 -3.60
N SER A 266 -4.47 -8.34 -2.98
CA SER A 266 -3.71 -7.18 -2.54
C SER A 266 -2.24 -7.57 -2.46
N PHE A 267 -1.34 -6.67 -2.86
CA PHE A 267 0.10 -6.89 -2.75
C PHE A 267 0.84 -5.61 -2.41
N ARG A 268 1.97 -5.80 -1.73
CA ARG A 268 2.86 -4.73 -1.30
C ARG A 268 4.09 -4.69 -2.21
N ILE A 269 4.46 -3.48 -2.60
CA ILE A 269 5.67 -3.15 -3.33
C ILE A 269 6.66 -2.57 -2.32
N ALA A 270 7.88 -3.09 -2.30
CA ALA A 270 8.96 -2.61 -1.45
C ALA A 270 9.32 -1.17 -1.81
N SER A 271 9.86 -0.41 -0.85
CA SER A 271 10.40 0.92 -1.14
C SER A 271 11.69 0.84 -1.95
N SER A 272 12.22 1.99 -2.37
CA SER A 272 13.50 2.08 -3.05
C SER A 272 14.71 1.85 -2.14
N TYR A 273 14.53 1.58 -0.84
CA TYR A 273 15.64 1.33 0.07
C TYR A 273 16.24 -0.09 -0.05
N GLY A 274 15.50 -1.04 -0.62
CA GLY A 274 15.94 -2.42 -0.83
C GLY A 274 16.80 -2.66 -2.08
N VAL A 275 17.46 -1.65 -2.65
CA VAL A 275 18.18 -1.75 -3.92
C VAL A 275 19.30 -2.79 -3.88
N VAL A 276 19.48 -3.47 -5.02
CA VAL A 276 20.51 -4.49 -5.24
C VAL A 276 21.15 -4.31 -6.61
N GLN A 277 22.42 -4.73 -6.73
CA GLN A 277 23.07 -4.87 -8.03
C GLN A 277 22.38 -5.92 -8.91
N PRO A 278 22.63 -5.94 -10.22
CA PRO A 278 22.12 -6.99 -11.09
C PRO A 278 22.45 -8.39 -10.53
N ILE A 279 21.42 -9.22 -10.40
CA ILE A 279 21.51 -10.59 -9.90
C ILE A 279 20.75 -11.53 -10.83
N SER A 280 21.12 -12.82 -10.82
CA SER A 280 20.36 -13.85 -11.53
C SER A 280 18.95 -14.00 -10.95
N TYR A 281 18.02 -14.51 -11.75
CA TYR A 281 16.65 -14.79 -11.30
C TYR A 281 16.60 -15.70 -10.06
N ASN A 282 17.46 -16.73 -10.00
CA ASN A 282 17.56 -17.61 -8.83
C ASN A 282 18.03 -16.86 -7.58
N ASN A 283 19.00 -15.96 -7.72
CA ASN A 283 19.45 -15.11 -6.62
C ASN A 283 18.39 -14.07 -6.22
N ALA A 284 17.57 -13.59 -7.15
CA ALA A 284 16.41 -12.75 -6.84
C ALA A 284 15.36 -13.51 -6.02
N LYS A 285 15.12 -14.80 -6.30
CA LYS A 285 14.24 -15.64 -5.48
C LYS A 285 14.73 -15.75 -4.03
N LYS A 286 16.02 -16.04 -3.82
CA LYS A 286 16.64 -16.07 -2.48
C LYS A 286 16.50 -14.73 -1.78
N ARG A 287 16.77 -13.64 -2.49
CA ARG A 287 16.66 -12.28 -1.96
C ARG A 287 15.24 -12.01 -1.49
N CYS A 288 14.23 -12.21 -2.34
CA CYS A 288 12.84 -11.99 -1.97
C CYS A 288 12.46 -12.84 -0.74
N ALA A 289 12.79 -14.13 -0.72
CA ALA A 289 12.47 -14.99 0.42
C ALA A 289 13.10 -14.49 1.74
N ALA A 290 14.33 -13.99 1.69
CA ALA A 290 15.04 -13.47 2.86
C ALA A 290 14.82 -11.97 3.13
N TYR A 291 14.12 -11.26 2.24
CA TYR A 291 13.90 -9.81 2.34
C TYR A 291 12.90 -9.50 3.46
N GLN A 292 13.16 -8.44 4.20
CA GLN A 292 12.23 -7.88 5.16
C GLN A 292 12.36 -6.36 5.13
N GLU A 293 11.27 -5.67 5.40
CA GLU A 293 11.25 -4.20 5.41
C GLU A 293 10.20 -3.71 6.40
N ASP A 294 10.57 -2.77 7.27
CA ASP A 294 9.65 -1.99 8.11
C ASP A 294 8.52 -2.80 8.81
N GLY A 295 8.90 -3.90 9.45
CA GLY A 295 7.96 -4.78 10.17
C GLY A 295 7.33 -5.89 9.32
N TYR A 296 7.58 -5.93 8.01
CA TYR A 296 7.12 -6.98 7.10
C TYR A 296 8.20 -8.06 6.93
N PRO A 297 8.01 -9.26 7.52
CA PRO A 297 9.07 -10.24 7.71
C PRO A 297 9.45 -11.00 6.42
N ALA A 298 10.63 -11.61 6.46
CA ALA A 298 11.09 -12.62 5.51
C ALA A 298 10.06 -13.75 5.34
N GLY A 299 10.03 -14.33 4.14
CA GLY A 299 9.09 -15.39 3.75
C GLY A 299 7.79 -14.91 3.12
N ARG A 300 7.50 -13.59 3.14
CA ARG A 300 6.28 -13.01 2.54
C ARG A 300 6.49 -12.34 1.18
N TRP A 301 7.71 -11.87 0.95
CA TRP A 301 8.11 -11.16 -0.26
C TRP A 301 8.45 -12.14 -1.38
N ARG A 302 7.99 -11.85 -2.59
CA ARG A 302 8.20 -12.72 -3.76
C ARG A 302 8.44 -11.88 -5.01
N ILE A 303 9.02 -12.52 -6.02
CA ILE A 303 9.11 -11.92 -7.36
C ILE A 303 7.67 -11.77 -7.88
N PRO A 304 7.23 -10.61 -8.36
CA PRO A 304 5.85 -10.45 -8.85
C PRO A 304 5.57 -11.36 -10.06
N THR A 305 4.29 -11.67 -10.30
CA THR A 305 3.87 -12.32 -11.55
C THR A 305 4.05 -11.36 -12.73
N ARG A 306 4.03 -11.90 -13.96
CA ARG A 306 3.98 -11.08 -15.16
C ARG A 306 2.75 -10.16 -15.16
N ALA A 307 1.60 -10.65 -14.70
CA ALA A 307 0.37 -9.89 -14.61
C ALA A 307 0.48 -8.72 -13.63
N GLU A 308 1.08 -8.93 -12.45
CA GLU A 308 1.33 -7.86 -11.48
C GLU A 308 2.24 -6.77 -12.05
N ILE A 309 3.30 -7.14 -12.78
CA ILE A 309 4.16 -6.18 -13.48
C ILE A 309 3.37 -5.42 -14.55
N TYR A 310 2.63 -6.13 -15.41
CA TYR A 310 1.81 -5.53 -16.45
C TYR A 310 0.81 -4.53 -15.86
N TYR A 311 0.17 -4.91 -14.76
CA TYR A 311 -0.80 -4.10 -14.05
C TYR A 311 -0.17 -2.83 -13.44
N MET A 312 1.02 -2.94 -12.85
CA MET A 312 1.78 -1.77 -12.37
C MET A 312 2.21 -0.81 -13.49
N VAL A 313 2.59 -1.34 -14.65
CA VAL A 313 2.94 -0.51 -15.82
C VAL A 313 1.71 0.21 -16.35
N MET A 314 0.58 -0.48 -16.42
CA MET A 314 -0.72 0.07 -16.80
C MET A 314 -1.11 1.23 -15.88
N LEU A 315 -1.00 1.05 -14.56
CA LEU A 315 -1.19 2.09 -13.55
C LEU A 315 -0.36 3.34 -13.82
N LYS A 316 0.93 3.18 -14.11
CA LYS A 316 1.83 4.29 -14.41
C LYS A 316 1.43 5.08 -15.67
N THR A 317 0.89 4.39 -16.67
CA THR A 317 0.52 5.01 -17.94
C THR A 317 -0.75 5.85 -17.82
N TYR A 318 -1.73 5.40 -17.00
CA TYR A 318 -3.05 6.04 -16.88
C TYR A 318 -3.20 7.00 -15.68
N ASN A 319 -2.18 7.10 -14.82
CA ASN A 319 -2.14 8.03 -13.70
C ASN A 319 -1.22 9.24 -14.00
N ARG A 320 -1.27 9.77 -15.23
CA ARG A 320 -0.42 10.88 -15.70
C ARG A 320 -1.19 12.15 -15.96
#